data_AF-Q4JLU3-F1
#
_entry.id   AF-Q4JLU3-F1
#
_cell.length_a   1.000
_cell.length_b   1.000
_cell.length_c   1.000
_cell.angle_alpha   90.00
_cell.angle_beta   90.00
_cell.angle_gamma   90.00
#
_symmetry.space_group_name_H-M   'P 1'
#
loop_
_entity.id
_entity.type
_entity.pdbx_description
1 polymer ?
#
loop_
_entity_poly.entity_id
_entity_poly.type
_entity_poly.pdbx_seq_one_letter_code
_entity_poly.pdbx_strand_id
1 'polypeptide(L)'
;MALMILPFIGALSVSEGLIALVTVCLVYLTLKHFRREIPEGLRRLPGPTPLPIIGNFLELGSKPYLSLTEMSKRFGDVFQIQLGMR
;
A
#
# COMPACT_ATOMS: atom_id res chain seq x y z
N MET A 1 18.24 -35.71 27.13
CA MET A 1 17.00 -34.92 26.91
C MET A 1 17.26 -33.62 26.16
N ALA A 2 18.27 -32.81 26.53
CA ALA A 2 18.60 -31.54 25.83
C ALA A 2 19.03 -31.68 24.35
N LEU A 3 19.70 -32.78 23.98
CA LEU A 3 20.17 -33.04 22.61
C LEU A 3 19.04 -33.22 21.57
N MET A 4 17.82 -33.58 22.00
CA MET A 4 16.66 -33.72 21.12
C MET A 4 15.93 -32.38 20.86
N ILE A 5 16.23 -31.34 21.63
CA ILE A 5 15.49 -30.07 21.62
C ILE A 5 16.15 -29.08 20.62
N LEU A 6 17.46 -29.20 20.40
CA LEU A 6 18.22 -28.37 19.47
C LEU A 6 17.71 -28.41 18.00
N PRO A 7 17.44 -29.59 17.39
CA PRO A 7 16.89 -29.64 16.03
C PRO A 7 15.43 -29.14 15.97
N PHE A 8 14.68 -29.24 17.08
CA PHE A 8 13.31 -28.77 17.17
C PHE A 8 13.24 -27.23 17.21
N ILE A 9 14.11 -26.58 17.99
CA ILE A 9 14.26 -25.12 18.01
C ILE A 9 14.72 -24.58 16.64
N GLY A 10 15.65 -25.28 15.98
CA GLY A 10 16.10 -24.94 14.63
C GLY A 10 14.97 -25.04 13.60
N ALA A 11 14.18 -26.12 13.63
CA ALA A 11 13.04 -26.29 12.74
C ALA A 11 11.96 -25.23 12.93
N LEU A 12 11.66 -24.84 14.18
CA LEU A 12 10.74 -23.74 14.49
C LEU A 12 11.23 -22.42 13.89
N SER A 13 12.50 -22.07 14.09
CA SER A 13 13.11 -20.85 13.53
C SER A 13 13.08 -20.82 12.00
N VAL A 14 13.33 -21.96 11.34
CA VAL A 14 13.25 -22.06 9.87
C VAL A 14 11.81 -21.89 9.39
N SER A 15 10.84 -22.50 10.07
CA SER A 15 9.43 -22.37 9.70
C SER A 15 8.89 -20.95 9.85
N GLU A 16 9.28 -20.24 10.92
CA GLU A 16 8.95 -18.83 11.12
C GLU A 16 9.57 -17.94 10.03
N GLY A 17 10.84 -18.20 9.68
CA GLY A 17 11.52 -17.49 8.59
C GLY A 17 10.83 -17.67 7.23
N LEU A 18 10.39 -18.89 6.92
CA LEU A 18 9.64 -19.18 5.69
C LEU A 18 8.29 -18.45 5.66
N ILE A 19 7.55 -18.45 6.77
CA ILE A 19 6.27 -17.73 6.87
C ILE A 19 6.49 -16.22 6.71
N ALA A 20 7.50 -15.65 7.36
CA ALA A 20 7.84 -14.24 7.21
C ALA A 20 8.21 -13.88 5.76
N LEU A 21 8.99 -14.74 5.08
CA LEU A 21 9.33 -14.52 3.67
C LEU A 21 8.09 -14.55 2.76
N VAL A 22 7.21 -15.54 2.95
CA VAL A 22 5.98 -15.67 2.16
C VAL A 22 5.05 -14.47 2.38
N THR A 23 4.89 -14.03 3.63
CA THR A 23 4.04 -12.87 3.95
C THR A 23 4.60 -11.58 3.34
N VAL A 24 5.90 -11.33 3.46
CA VAL A 24 6.55 -10.17 2.82
C VAL A 24 6.43 -10.23 1.29
N CYS A 25 6.61 -11.41 0.69
CA CYS A 25 6.44 -11.61 -0.74
C CYS A 25 5.00 -11.30 -1.18
N LEU A 26 4.00 -11.82 -0.46
CA LEU A 26 2.59 -11.57 -0.74
C LEU A 26 2.23 -10.08 -0.61
N VAL A 27 2.72 -9.41 0.43
CA VAL A 27 2.54 -7.96 0.61
C VAL A 27 3.20 -7.18 -0.53
N TYR A 28 4.40 -7.57 -0.95
CA TYR A 28 5.07 -6.93 -2.08
C TYR A 28 4.29 -7.10 -3.40
N LEU A 29 3.82 -8.33 -3.69
CA LEU A 29 3.05 -8.63 -4.89
C LEU A 29 1.70 -7.91 -4.93
N THR A 30 1.00 -7.85 -3.79
CA THR A 30 -0.25 -7.09 -3.68
C THR A 30 -0.02 -5.60 -3.90
N LEU A 31 1.00 -5.01 -3.27
CA LEU A 31 1.38 -3.61 -3.52
C LEU A 31 1.74 -3.35 -4.98
N LYS A 32 2.49 -4.27 -5.62
CA LYS A 32 2.83 -4.17 -7.04
C LYS A 32 1.58 -4.23 -7.92
N HIS A 33 0.64 -5.12 -7.61
CA HIS A 33 -0.63 -5.23 -8.34
C HIS A 33 -1.49 -3.96 -8.22
N PHE A 34 -1.47 -3.30 -7.06
CA PHE A 34 -2.17 -2.03 -6.85
C PHE A 34 -1.45 -0.82 -7.47
N ARG A 35 -0.20 -0.96 -7.96
CA ARG A 35 0.47 0.15 -8.66
C ARG A 35 -0.18 0.35 -10.03
N ARG A 36 -0.67 1.56 -10.25
CA ARG A 36 -1.10 2.01 -11.57
C ARG A 36 0.12 2.27 -12.43
N GLU A 37 0.24 1.53 -13.53
CA GLU A 37 1.18 1.86 -14.59
C GLU A 37 0.63 3.05 -15.37
N ILE A 38 1.47 4.07 -15.54
CA ILE A 38 1.13 5.22 -16.36
C ILE A 38 1.70 4.92 -17.75
N PRO A 39 0.87 4.94 -18.81
CA PRO A 39 1.35 4.70 -20.15
C PRO A 39 2.48 5.67 -20.54
N GLU A 40 3.43 5.17 -21.31
CA GLU A 40 4.58 5.94 -21.75
C GLU A 40 4.14 7.19 -22.54
N GLY A 41 4.73 8.34 -22.21
CA GLY A 41 4.39 9.64 -22.80
C GLY A 41 3.31 10.44 -22.06
N LEU A 42 2.62 9.88 -21.06
CA LEU A 42 1.71 10.62 -20.18
C LEU A 42 2.36 10.97 -18.84
N ARG A 43 2.09 12.19 -18.36
CA ARG A 43 2.54 12.64 -17.05
C ARG A 43 1.47 12.32 -16.00
N ARG A 44 1.91 11.87 -14.82
CA ARG A 44 1.00 11.71 -13.67
C ARG A 44 0.41 13.06 -13.30
N LEU A 45 -0.91 13.10 -13.09
CA LEU A 45 -1.57 14.24 -12.48
C LEU A 45 -1.03 14.45 -11.05
N PRO A 46 -0.88 15.70 -10.58
CA PRO A 46 -0.54 15.96 -9.20
C PRO A 46 -1.69 15.48 -8.29
N GLY A 47 -1.39 15.11 -7.06
CA GLY A 47 -2.41 14.67 -6.11
C GLY A 47 -1.84 13.86 -4.95
N PRO A 48 -2.66 13.60 -3.91
CA PRO A 48 -2.25 12.80 -2.77
C PRO A 48 -2.05 11.33 -3.16
N THR A 49 -1.09 10.70 -2.48
CA THR A 49 -0.73 9.29 -2.73
C THR A 49 -1.81 8.38 -2.16
N PRO A 50 -2.49 7.58 -3.01
CA PRO A 50 -3.57 6.72 -2.57
C PRO A 50 -3.08 5.53 -1.77
N LEU A 51 -3.82 5.19 -0.71
CA LEU A 51 -3.64 3.95 0.02
C LEU A 51 -4.11 2.75 -0.82
N PRO A 52 -3.48 1.57 -0.66
CA PRO A 52 -4.00 0.36 -1.28
C PRO A 52 -5.44 0.12 -0.79
N ILE A 53 -6.30 -0.36 -1.70
CA ILE A 53 -7.71 -0.71 -1.45
C ILE A 53 -8.66 0.47 -1.23
N ILE A 54 -8.35 1.40 -0.34
CA ILE A 54 -9.25 2.49 0.09
C ILE A 54 -9.02 3.79 -0.71
N GLY A 55 -7.82 4.00 -1.26
CA GLY A 55 -7.44 5.25 -1.91
C GLY A 55 -7.26 6.41 -0.92
N ASN A 56 -7.68 7.60 -1.30
CA ASN A 56 -7.61 8.86 -0.53
C ASN A 56 -8.89 9.12 0.30
N PHE A 57 -9.75 8.11 0.48
CA PHE A 57 -11.03 8.28 1.17
C PHE A 57 -10.88 8.85 2.59
N LEU A 58 -9.82 8.47 3.31
CA LEU A 58 -9.53 8.97 4.65
C LEU A 58 -9.21 10.47 4.68
N GLU A 59 -8.68 11.03 3.59
CA GLU A 59 -8.39 12.46 3.49
C GLU A 59 -9.64 13.31 3.18
N LEU A 60 -10.70 12.71 2.63
CA LEU A 60 -11.94 13.44 2.33
C LEU A 60 -12.70 13.80 3.61
N GLY A 61 -12.68 12.92 4.61
CA GLY A 61 -13.42 13.09 5.87
C GLY A 61 -14.93 13.19 5.66
N SER A 62 -15.64 13.76 6.65
CA SER A 62 -17.11 13.92 6.61
C SER A 62 -17.59 15.07 5.73
N LYS A 63 -16.70 16.02 5.40
CA LYS A 63 -17.01 17.22 4.60
C LYS A 63 -16.07 17.27 3.38
N PRO A 64 -16.34 16.47 2.33
CA PRO A 64 -15.43 16.29 1.20
C PRO A 64 -15.15 17.58 0.42
N TYR A 65 -16.09 18.53 0.41
CA TYR A 65 -15.93 19.79 -0.30
C TYR A 65 -14.85 20.69 0.33
N LEU A 66 -14.66 20.66 1.66
CA LEU A 66 -13.60 21.42 2.32
C LEU A 66 -12.24 20.81 2.03
N SER A 67 -12.11 19.49 2.18
CA SER A 67 -10.87 18.76 1.91
C SER A 67 -10.45 18.88 0.45
N LEU A 68 -11.39 18.78 -0.49
CA LEU A 68 -11.11 19.01 -1.92
C LEU A 68 -10.68 20.46 -2.21
N THR A 69 -11.26 21.44 -1.52
CA THR A 69 -10.86 22.85 -1.65
C THR A 69 -9.42 23.07 -1.17
N GLU A 70 -9.05 22.48 -0.04
CA GLU A 70 -7.68 22.53 0.47
C GLU A 70 -6.70 21.78 -0.44
N MET A 71 -7.12 20.65 -1.01
CA MET A 71 -6.32 19.92 -2.01
C MET A 71 -6.09 20.76 -3.27
N SER A 72 -7.11 21.49 -3.75
CA SER A 72 -6.96 22.39 -4.91
C SER A 72 -5.92 23.48 -4.65
N LYS A 73 -5.91 24.08 -3.46
CA LYS A 73 -4.87 25.05 -3.07
C LYS A 73 -3.46 24.45 -3.06
N ARG A 74 -3.33 23.17 -2.71
CA ARG A 74 -2.04 22.48 -2.57
C ARG A 74 -1.50 21.89 -3.88
N PHE A 75 -2.37 21.31 -4.70
CA PHE A 75 -2.01 20.55 -5.90
C PHE A 75 -2.35 21.29 -7.21
N GLY A 76 -3.09 22.40 -7.13
CA GLY A 76 -3.53 23.20 -8.26
C GLY A 76 -4.98 22.93 -8.69
N ASP A 77 -5.40 23.60 -9.76
CA ASP A 77 -6.78 23.52 -10.26
C ASP A 77 -7.16 22.13 -10.79
N VAL A 78 -6.16 21.35 -11.21
CA VAL A 78 -6.34 20.01 -11.77
C VAL A 78 -5.44 19.02 -11.02
N PHE A 79 -6.06 18.14 -10.23
CA PHE A 79 -5.39 17.10 -9.47
C PHE A 79 -6.19 15.80 -9.48
N GLN A 80 -5.54 14.69 -9.15
CA GLN A 80 -6.14 13.37 -9.11
C GLN A 80 -6.29 12.88 -7.67
N ILE A 81 -7.48 12.35 -7.36
CA ILE A 81 -7.73 11.55 -6.17
C ILE A 81 -8.23 10.17 -6.56
N GLN A 82 -7.99 9.17 -5.72
CA GLN A 82 -8.51 7.81 -5.90
C GLN A 82 -9.48 7.49 -4.77
N LEU A 83 -10.65 6.92 -5.07
CA LEU A 83 -11.62 6.50 -4.07
C LEU A 83 -11.83 4.99 -4.23
N GLY A 84 -11.38 4.21 -3.27
CA GLY A 84 -11.39 2.76 -3.35
C GLY A 84 -10.32 2.19 -4.29
N MET A 85 -10.61 1.03 -4.89
CA MET A 85 -9.67 0.28 -5.72
C MET A 85 -9.60 0.75 -7.18
N ARG A 86 -10.49 1.63 -7.63
CA ARG A 86 -10.57 2.06 -9.03
C ARG A 86 -10.49 3.55 -9.25
#